data_AF-A0A925MXN7-F1
#
_entry.id   AF-A0A925MXN7-F1
#
_cell.length_a   1.000
_cell.length_b   1.000
_cell.length_c   1.000
_cell.angle_alpha   90.00
_cell.angle_beta   90.00
_cell.angle_gamma   90.00
#
_symmetry.space_group_name_H-M   'P 1'
#
loop_
_entity.id
_entity.type
_entity.pdbx_description
1 polymer ?
#
loop_
_entity_poly.entity_id
_entity_poly.type
_entity_poly.pdbx_seq_one_letter_code
_entity_poly.pdbx_strand_id
1 'polypeptide(L)'
;MNGGANRLARRLIDDLYVEAMVLADEARAYFDDHGNVERDALAPARRVDYAVESLKATTRIMHVIAWLLARRAVEAGEIGEAEADRGRMAPDLRVHFAC
;
A
#
# COMPACT_ATOMS: atom_id res chain seq x y z
N MET A 1 -1.47 31.47 -10.77
CA MET A 1 -1.44 30.41 -11.80
C MET A 1 -1.40 28.97 -11.20
N ASN A 2 -1.99 28.73 -10.01
CA ASN A 2 -1.88 27.43 -9.30
C ASN A 2 -2.95 26.38 -9.67
N GLY A 3 -3.98 26.73 -10.46
CA GLY A 3 -5.08 25.82 -10.78
C GLY A 3 -4.71 24.65 -11.71
N GLY A 4 -3.62 24.75 -12.48
CA GLY A 4 -3.17 23.67 -13.35
C GLY A 4 -2.48 22.52 -12.59
N ALA A 5 -1.61 22.88 -11.63
CA ALA A 5 -0.85 21.92 -10.83
C ALA A 5 -1.76 21.10 -9.90
N ASN A 6 -2.74 21.75 -9.27
CA ASN A 6 -3.69 21.06 -8.37
C ASN A 6 -4.58 20.04 -9.14
N ARG A 7 -5.04 20.38 -10.36
CA ARG A 7 -5.80 19.42 -11.19
C ARG A 7 -4.98 18.21 -11.63
N LEU A 8 -3.69 18.40 -11.91
CA LEU A 8 -2.79 17.29 -12.26
C LEU A 8 -2.56 16.39 -11.05
N ALA A 9 -2.28 16.97 -9.88
CA ALA A 9 -2.10 16.22 -8.63
C ALA A 9 -3.32 15.37 -8.30
N ARG A 10 -4.53 15.93 -8.41
CA ARG A 10 -5.78 15.20 -8.17
C ARG A 10 -5.95 13.99 -9.08
N ARG A 11 -5.70 14.16 -10.40
CA ARG A 11 -5.77 13.04 -11.36
C ARG A 11 -4.76 11.95 -11.03
N LEU A 12 -3.52 12.33 -10.73
CA LEU A 12 -2.48 11.37 -10.33
C LEU A 12 -2.85 10.59 -9.06
N ILE A 13 -3.44 11.26 -8.06
CA ILE A 13 -3.88 10.60 -6.82
C ILE A 13 -5.00 9.60 -7.12
N ASP A 14 -5.99 9.98 -7.93
CA ASP A 14 -7.10 9.10 -8.30
C ASP A 14 -6.61 7.89 -9.12
N ASP A 15 -5.72 8.09 -10.10
CA ASP A 15 -5.14 7.02 -10.91
C ASP A 15 -4.30 6.06 -10.05
N LEU A 16 -3.41 6.59 -9.20
CA LEU A 16 -2.59 5.79 -8.28
C LEU A 16 -3.42 5.02 -7.27
N TYR A 17 -4.56 5.57 -6.83
CA TYR A 17 -5.47 4.87 -5.93
C TYR A 17 -6.07 3.63 -6.61
N VAL A 18 -6.49 3.76 -7.86
CA VAL A 18 -7.01 2.62 -8.64
C VAL A 18 -5.91 1.59 -8.86
N GLU A 19 -4.71 2.00 -9.28
CA GLU A 19 -3.57 1.10 -9.46
C GLU A 19 -3.19 0.35 -8.18
N ALA A 20 -3.17 1.06 -7.03
CA ALA A 20 -2.88 0.43 -5.74
C ALA A 20 -3.94 -0.59 -5.32
N MET A 21 -5.22 -0.34 -5.63
CA MET A 21 -6.30 -1.30 -5.39
C MET A 21 -6.19 -2.53 -6.28
N VAL A 22 -5.83 -2.36 -7.56
CA VAL A 22 -5.57 -3.48 -8.47
C VAL A 22 -4.38 -4.30 -7.98
N LEU A 23 -3.27 -3.66 -7.61
CA LEU A 23 -2.09 -4.32 -7.06
C LEU A 23 -2.41 -5.11 -5.78
N ALA A 24 -3.27 -4.56 -4.91
CA ALA A 24 -3.72 -5.26 -3.71
C ALA A 24 -4.52 -6.53 -4.03
N ASP A 25 -5.41 -6.47 -5.03
CA ASP A 25 -6.20 -7.63 -5.44
C ASP A 25 -5.34 -8.69 -6.14
N GLU A 26 -4.40 -8.28 -7.00
CA GLU A 26 -3.43 -9.18 -7.62
C GLU A 26 -2.54 -9.88 -6.58
N ALA A 27 -2.03 -9.13 -5.58
CA ALA A 27 -1.24 -9.69 -4.50
C ALA A 27 -2.06 -10.70 -3.68
N ARG A 28 -3.32 -10.37 -3.36
CA ARG A 28 -4.25 -11.28 -2.66
C ARG A 28 -4.48 -12.55 -3.47
N ALA A 29 -4.81 -12.41 -4.76
CA ALA A 29 -5.05 -13.56 -5.64
C ALA A 29 -3.82 -14.47 -5.73
N TYR A 30 -2.62 -13.90 -5.83
CA TYR A 30 -1.38 -14.67 -5.82
C TYR A 30 -1.17 -15.44 -4.51
N PHE A 31 -1.39 -14.82 -3.35
CA PHE A 31 -1.22 -15.49 -2.06
C PHE A 31 -2.27 -16.57 -1.80
N ASP A 32 -3.51 -16.37 -2.27
CA ASP A 32 -4.59 -17.34 -2.09
C ASP A 32 -4.37 -18.61 -2.95
N ASP A 33 -4.01 -18.44 -4.22
CA ASP A 33 -3.97 -19.54 -5.20
C ASP A 33 -2.57 -20.14 -5.38
N HIS A 34 -1.57 -19.31 -5.67
CA HIS A 34 -0.22 -19.78 -6.04
C HIS A 34 0.73 -19.85 -4.84
N GLY A 35 0.52 -18.97 -3.85
CA GLY A 35 1.35 -18.88 -2.66
C GLY A 35 1.33 -20.14 -1.80
N ASN A 36 0.24 -20.91 -1.82
CA ASN A 36 0.17 -22.17 -1.06
C ASN A 36 0.98 -23.29 -1.74
N VAL A 37 0.89 -23.42 -3.06
CA VAL A 37 1.62 -24.45 -3.82
C VAL A 37 3.13 -24.21 -3.79
N GLU A 38 3.55 -22.96 -4.04
CA GLU A 38 4.98 -22.60 -4.03
C GLU A 38 5.56 -22.68 -2.62
N ARG A 39 4.84 -22.21 -1.60
CA ARG A 39 5.25 -22.34 -0.19
C ARG A 39 5.40 -23.81 0.19
N ASP A 40 4.48 -24.67 -0.20
CA ASP A 40 4.53 -26.08 0.21
C ASP A 40 5.67 -26.85 -0.49
N ALA A 41 6.19 -26.35 -1.62
CA ALA A 41 7.42 -26.86 -2.24
C ALA A 41 8.72 -26.42 -1.52
N LEU A 42 8.67 -25.42 -0.63
CA LEU A 42 9.83 -24.91 0.09
C LEU A 42 10.17 -25.72 1.36
N ALA A 43 11.46 -25.73 1.72
CA ALA A 43 11.92 -26.21 3.02
C ALA A 43 11.33 -25.38 4.18
N PRO A 44 11.10 -25.95 5.38
CA PRO A 44 10.37 -25.28 6.47
C PRO A 44 10.85 -23.87 6.83
N ALA A 45 12.17 -23.65 6.91
CA ALA A 45 12.72 -22.31 7.19
C ALA A 45 12.35 -21.28 6.10
N ARG A 46 12.39 -21.70 4.83
CA ARG A 46 12.06 -20.85 3.67
C ARG A 46 10.57 -20.53 3.58
N ARG A 47 9.70 -21.38 4.17
CA ARG A 47 8.25 -21.09 4.29
C ARG A 47 7.97 -19.94 5.24
N VAL A 48 8.73 -19.86 6.35
CA VAL A 48 8.61 -18.77 7.32
C VAL A 48 9.04 -17.45 6.67
N ASP A 49 10.20 -17.45 5.98
CA ASP A 49 10.68 -16.28 5.25
C ASP A 49 9.64 -15.81 4.21
N TYR A 50 9.07 -16.74 3.43
CA TYR A 50 8.04 -16.42 2.45
C TYR A 50 6.81 -15.77 3.08
N ALA A 51 6.32 -16.32 4.20
CA ALA A 51 5.17 -15.76 4.91
C ALA A 51 5.46 -14.35 5.46
N VAL A 52 6.66 -14.13 5.99
CA VAL A 52 7.10 -12.83 6.50
C VAL A 52 7.18 -11.79 5.38
N GLU A 53 7.81 -12.12 4.25
CA GLU A 53 7.92 -11.20 3.12
C GLU A 53 6.55 -10.92 2.47
N SER A 54 5.68 -11.92 2.39
CA SER A 54 4.30 -11.75 1.91
C SER A 54 3.52 -10.77 2.79
N LEU A 55 3.61 -10.92 4.11
CA LEU A 55 2.95 -10.01 5.05
C LEU A 55 3.52 -8.59 4.97
N LYS A 56 4.84 -8.44 4.81
CA LYS A 56 5.49 -7.15 4.59
C LYS A 56 4.97 -6.48 3.33
N ALA A 57 4.84 -7.22 2.22
CA ALA A 57 4.31 -6.69 0.97
C ALA A 57 2.86 -6.19 1.14
N THR A 58 1.96 -7.02 1.66
CA THR A 58 0.55 -6.65 1.86
C THR A 58 0.39 -5.45 2.80
N THR A 59 1.17 -5.40 3.88
CA THR A 59 1.17 -4.27 4.82
C THR A 59 1.60 -2.97 4.13
N ARG A 60 2.63 -3.02 3.29
CA ARG A 60 3.09 -1.86 2.52
C ARG A 60 2.03 -1.38 1.53
N ILE A 61 1.38 -2.29 0.81
CA ILE A 61 0.30 -1.95 -0.11
C ILE A 61 -0.86 -1.28 0.65
N MET A 62 -1.25 -1.84 1.80
CA MET A 62 -2.30 -1.27 2.65
C MET A 62 -1.95 0.16 3.09
N HIS A 63 -0.71 0.42 3.50
CA HIS A 63 -0.27 1.77 3.87
C HIS A 63 -0.32 2.75 2.71
N VAL A 64 0.06 2.32 1.50
CA VAL A 64 -0.05 3.14 0.28
C VAL A 64 -1.51 3.50 0.01
N ILE A 65 -2.43 2.53 0.08
CA ILE A 65 -3.87 2.77 -0.09
C ILE A 65 -4.41 3.75 0.95
N ALA A 66 -4.07 3.55 2.23
CA ALA A 66 -4.50 4.43 3.31
C ALA A 66 -3.99 5.88 3.09
N TRP A 67 -2.75 6.04 2.66
CA TRP A 67 -2.19 7.36 2.33
C TRP A 67 -2.90 8.02 1.15
N LEU A 68 -3.20 7.26 0.09
CA LEU A 68 -3.95 7.76 -1.06
C LEU A 68 -5.38 8.17 -0.69
N LEU A 69 -6.07 7.41 0.16
CA LEU A 69 -7.39 7.77 0.69
C LEU A 69 -7.35 9.08 1.49
N ALA A 70 -6.36 9.24 2.37
CA ALA A 70 -6.19 10.48 3.11
C ALA A 70 -5.96 11.67 2.17
N ARG A 71 -5.18 11.49 1.09
CA ARG A 71 -4.95 12.56 0.11
C ARG A 71 -6.21 12.90 -0.69
N ARG A 72 -7.04 11.91 -1.03
CA ARG A 72 -8.36 12.14 -1.68
C ARG A 72 -9.31 12.92 -0.76
N ALA A 73 -9.32 12.62 0.54
CA ALA A 73 -10.13 13.36 1.52
C ALA A 73 -9.67 14.83 1.66
N VAL A 74 -8.35 15.10 1.58
CA VAL A 74 -7.82 16.47 1.53
C VAL A 74 -8.28 17.20 0.28
N GLU A 75 -8.17 16.57 -0.90
CA GLU A 75 -8.60 17.17 -2.18
C GLU A 75 -10.12 17.38 -2.26
N ALA A 76 -10.90 16.58 -1.54
CA ALA A 76 -12.34 16.76 -1.37
C ALA A 76 -12.71 17.87 -0.37
N GLY A 77 -11.73 18.36 0.40
CA GLY A 77 -11.95 19.34 1.47
C GLY A 77 -12.61 18.74 2.73
N GLU A 78 -12.63 17.41 2.85
CA GLU A 78 -13.20 16.69 3.99
C GLU A 78 -12.31 16.78 5.23
N ILE A 79 -10.99 16.80 5.02
CA ILE A 79 -9.97 16.95 6.07
C ILE A 79 -8.92 18.00 5.67
N GLY A 80 -8.30 18.66 6.65
CA GLY A 80 -7.19 19.58 6.41
C GLY A 80 -5.85 18.86 6.20
N GLU A 81 -4.87 19.51 5.56
CA GLU A 81 -3.55 18.91 5.31
C GLU A 81 -2.86 18.43 6.60
N ALA A 82 -2.98 19.21 7.68
CA ALA A 82 -2.43 18.82 8.99
C ALA A 82 -3.07 17.54 9.55
N GLU A 83 -4.33 17.26 9.23
CA GLU A 83 -5.02 16.06 9.68
C GLU A 83 -4.59 14.83 8.87
N ALA A 84 -4.47 14.98 7.55
CA ALA A 84 -3.90 13.93 6.70
C ALA A 84 -2.45 13.61 7.10
N ASP A 85 -1.70 14.64 7.51
CA ASP A 85 -0.34 14.52 7.98
C ASP A 85 -0.21 13.85 9.37
N ARG A 86 -1.24 13.98 10.21
CA ARG A 86 -1.33 13.20 11.46
C ARG A 86 -1.64 11.74 11.19
N GLY A 87 -2.39 11.46 10.12
CA GLY A 87 -2.61 10.14 9.56
C GLY A 87 -1.40 9.55 8.82
N ARG A 88 -0.21 10.20 8.86
CA ARG A 88 1.04 9.64 8.33
C ARG A 88 1.41 8.37 9.09
N MET A 89 0.85 7.27 8.64
CA MET A 89 1.58 6.01 8.54
C MET A 89 2.50 6.16 7.32
N ALA A 90 3.52 7.01 7.45
CA ALA A 90 4.50 7.20 6.41
C ALA A 90 5.08 5.83 6.03
N PRO A 91 5.38 5.57 4.74
CA PRO A 91 6.12 4.39 4.32
C PRO A 91 7.59 4.45 4.76
N ASP A 92 7.92 5.08 5.90
CA ASP A 92 9.23 4.93 6.54
C ASP A 92 9.33 3.47 6.99
N LEU A 93 9.80 2.68 6.04
CA LEU A 93 10.09 1.26 6.06
C LEU A 93 11.24 0.93 7.03
N ARG A 94 11.38 1.64 8.15
CA ARG A 94 12.08 1.12 9.33
C ARG A 94 11.18 0.14 10.08
N VAL A 95 10.67 -0.84 9.35
CA VAL A 95 10.42 -2.16 9.91
C VAL A 95 11.78 -2.79 10.19
N HIS A 96 12.39 -2.35 11.30
CA HIS A 96 13.42 -3.08 12.02
C HIS A 96 12.79 -4.38 12.54
N PHE A 97 12.50 -5.30 11.64
CA PHE A 97 12.36 -6.71 11.97
C PHE A 97 13.68 -7.36 11.57
N ALA A 98 14.71 -7.06 12.37
CA ALA A 98 15.80 -8.02 12.55
C ALA A 98 15.16 -9.23 13.25
N CYS A 99 15.41 -10.41 12.70
CA CYS A 99 15.34 -11.64 13.46
C CYS A 99 16.29 -11.58 14.66
#